data_AF-A0A136MJM2-F1
#
_entry.id   AF-A0A136MJM2-F1
#
_cell.length_a   1.000
_cell.length_b   1.000
_cell.length_c   1.000
_cell.angle_alpha   90.00
_cell.angle_beta   90.00
_cell.angle_gamma   90.00
#
_symmetry.space_group_name_H-M   'P 1'
#
loop_
_entity.id
_entity.type
_entity.pdbx_description
1 polymer ?
#
loop_
_entity_poly.entity_id
_entity_poly.type
_entity_poly.pdbx_seq_one_letter_code
_entity_poly.pdbx_strand_id
1 'polypeptide(L)'
;MKPRLKTTVAGSYPMPGWLGTCPSRQSLLDAATVILKTHENAGIDLVSDGGVFQNYPKNAELSGTHDYYLRPLENIRTRLLRSELIHFHELEESESGSRPHGVVEGEIDEGNLNLFEDFRQTRTLTTHPLKYILPGPYRLCHGLLDLFYNSKRDLCMALAGILANQVADIDAEVVQVDESFPMDQPGEADWAQECINIVLDAVQTIPAVHLCLCDSETHPFSPESWANTIHFLNGLHAEHALLETSSRMGMREEFLNDIHPDISIGLGVVDNRTTVVETPDEIAYRIDHVVDAIGEDRVAYVHPDCGLWMLSRTIADRKIRALVAGRDLFEGRQP
;
A
#
# COMPACT_ATOMS: atom_id res chain seq x y z
N MET A 1 -13.52 23.19 13.07
CA MET A 1 -12.22 23.61 12.48
C MET A 1 -11.76 22.47 11.57
N LYS A 2 -11.16 22.73 10.40
CA LYS A 2 -10.56 21.65 9.60
C LYS A 2 -9.33 21.11 10.34
N PRO A 3 -9.08 19.80 10.37
CA PRO A 3 -7.86 19.25 10.97
C PRO A 3 -6.62 19.73 10.24
N ARG A 4 -5.56 19.96 11.01
CA ARG A 4 -4.21 20.23 10.50
C ARG A 4 -3.59 18.90 10.06
N LEU A 5 -3.67 17.89 10.93
CA LEU A 5 -3.22 16.53 10.70
C LEU A 5 -4.38 15.66 10.20
N LYS A 6 -4.31 15.17 8.96
CA LYS A 6 -5.39 14.37 8.37
C LYS A 6 -5.28 12.91 8.78
N THR A 7 -6.41 12.21 8.77
CA THR A 7 -6.49 10.76 9.00
C THR A 7 -6.73 10.02 7.69
N THR A 8 -6.05 8.90 7.50
CA THR A 8 -6.25 7.99 6.37
C THR A 8 -6.09 6.54 6.84
N VAL A 9 -6.44 5.59 5.99
CA VAL A 9 -6.05 4.17 6.12
C VAL A 9 -4.82 3.89 5.27
N ALA A 10 -4.04 2.83 5.56
CA ALA A 10 -2.93 2.41 4.68
C ALA A 10 -3.47 1.91 3.34
N GLY A 11 -4.44 1.00 3.37
CA GLY A 11 -5.19 0.60 2.18
C GLY A 11 -6.20 -0.49 2.42
N SER A 12 -5.76 -1.75 2.39
CA SER A 12 -6.66 -2.89 2.45
C SER A 12 -7.45 -2.97 3.76
N TYR A 13 -8.72 -3.38 3.67
CA TYR A 13 -9.64 -3.43 4.81
C TYR A 13 -10.36 -4.78 4.89
N PRO A 14 -10.78 -5.26 6.08
CA PRO A 14 -11.48 -6.54 6.20
C PRO A 14 -12.76 -6.60 5.36
N MET A 15 -12.78 -7.57 4.45
CA MET A 15 -13.94 -7.82 3.59
C MET A 15 -15.15 -8.27 4.43
N PRO A 16 -16.36 -7.77 4.12
CA PRO A 16 -17.58 -8.29 4.74
C PRO A 16 -17.75 -9.79 4.46
N GLY A 17 -18.03 -10.60 5.48
CA GLY A 17 -18.09 -12.07 5.33
C GLY A 17 -19.11 -12.57 4.30
N TRP A 18 -20.18 -11.81 4.03
CA TRP A 18 -21.17 -12.15 3.02
C TRP A 18 -20.63 -12.05 1.58
N LEU A 19 -19.61 -11.23 1.31
CA LEU A 19 -18.99 -11.11 -0.01
C LEU A 19 -18.28 -12.42 -0.41
N GLY A 20 -17.66 -13.09 0.56
CA GLY A 20 -17.05 -14.40 0.33
C GLY A 20 -18.07 -15.52 0.09
N THR A 21 -19.32 -15.35 0.51
CA THR A 21 -20.35 -16.40 0.44
C THR A 21 -21.16 -16.34 -0.85
N CYS A 22 -21.53 -15.14 -1.31
CA CYS A 22 -22.36 -14.93 -2.49
C CYS A 22 -21.80 -13.78 -3.34
N PRO A 23 -20.73 -14.02 -4.13
CA PRO A 23 -20.11 -12.95 -4.88
C PRO A 23 -20.91 -12.57 -6.12
N SER A 24 -21.03 -11.27 -6.32
CA SER A 24 -21.60 -10.67 -7.52
C SER A 24 -21.03 -9.26 -7.68
N ARG A 25 -21.21 -8.66 -8.86
CA ARG A 25 -20.86 -7.25 -9.07
C ARG A 25 -21.58 -6.32 -8.09
N GLN A 26 -22.85 -6.60 -7.80
CA GLN A 26 -23.61 -5.85 -6.80
C GLN A 26 -23.01 -6.02 -5.40
N SER A 27 -22.67 -7.24 -5.03
CA SER A 27 -22.06 -7.55 -3.74
C SER A 27 -20.71 -6.85 -3.54
N LEU A 28 -19.90 -6.71 -4.59
CA LEU A 28 -18.65 -5.94 -4.53
C LEU A 28 -18.92 -4.44 -4.27
N LEU A 29 -19.87 -3.85 -4.99
CA LEU A 29 -20.27 -2.45 -4.80
C LEU A 29 -20.84 -2.20 -3.40
N ASP A 30 -21.68 -3.11 -2.91
CA ASP A 30 -22.23 -3.05 -1.56
C ASP A 30 -21.12 -3.13 -0.50
N ALA A 31 -20.08 -3.93 -0.76
CA ALA A 31 -18.96 -4.11 0.17
C ALA A 31 -18.08 -2.86 0.21
N ALA A 32 -17.75 -2.30 -0.96
CA ALA A 32 -17.06 -1.02 -1.09
C ALA A 32 -17.83 0.10 -0.37
N THR A 33 -19.15 0.18 -0.58
CA THR A 33 -20.03 1.15 0.08
C THR A 33 -19.97 1.01 1.60
N VAL A 34 -20.04 -0.23 2.12
CA VAL A 34 -19.98 -0.49 3.56
C VAL A 34 -18.62 -0.09 4.14
N ILE A 35 -17.51 -0.34 3.44
CA ILE A 35 -16.17 0.06 3.89
C ILE A 35 -16.04 1.58 3.89
N LEU A 36 -16.35 2.23 2.77
CA LEU A 36 -16.34 3.70 2.65
C LEU A 36 -17.19 4.33 3.75
N LYS A 37 -18.42 3.86 3.94
CA LYS A 37 -19.31 4.43 4.96
C LYS A 37 -18.78 4.22 6.38
N THR A 38 -18.04 3.14 6.61
CA THR A 38 -17.38 2.91 7.90
C THR A 38 -16.26 3.92 8.14
N HIS A 39 -15.43 4.20 7.13
CA HIS A 39 -14.40 5.24 7.20
C HIS A 39 -15.01 6.63 7.43
N GLU A 40 -16.04 6.99 6.65
CA GLU A 40 -16.76 8.27 6.80
C GLU A 40 -17.35 8.43 8.20
N ASN A 41 -18.04 7.40 8.70
CA ASN A 41 -18.67 7.45 10.02
C ASN A 41 -17.65 7.45 11.17
N ALA A 42 -16.44 6.92 10.94
CA ALA A 42 -15.35 6.99 11.89
C ALA A 42 -14.68 8.38 11.91
N GLY A 43 -14.90 9.21 10.89
CA GLY A 43 -14.27 10.53 10.75
C GLY A 43 -12.92 10.50 10.03
N ILE A 44 -12.67 9.48 9.19
CA ILE A 44 -11.47 9.43 8.34
C ILE A 44 -11.55 10.54 7.28
N ASP A 45 -10.49 11.34 7.17
CA ASP A 45 -10.47 12.52 6.28
C ASP A 45 -10.23 12.15 4.80
N LEU A 46 -9.42 11.12 4.55
CA LEU A 46 -9.10 10.59 3.23
C LEU A 46 -9.45 9.09 3.20
N VAL A 47 -10.58 8.78 2.57
CA VAL A 47 -11.15 7.43 2.59
C VAL A 47 -10.58 6.56 1.47
N SER A 48 -10.64 5.24 1.64
CA SER A 48 -10.37 4.25 0.58
C SER A 48 -11.51 3.22 0.58
N ASP A 49 -11.74 2.56 -0.56
CA ASP A 49 -12.67 1.44 -0.70
C ASP A 49 -12.17 0.14 -0.04
N GLY A 50 -10.99 0.19 0.59
CA GLY A 50 -10.37 -0.96 1.24
C GLY A 50 -9.70 -1.92 0.27
N GLY A 51 -9.48 -1.48 -0.98
CA GLY A 51 -8.95 -2.32 -2.05
C GLY A 51 -9.84 -3.51 -2.36
N VAL A 52 -11.16 -3.41 -2.11
CA VAL A 52 -12.06 -4.58 -2.16
C VAL A 52 -12.18 -5.16 -3.57
N PHE A 53 -12.08 -4.33 -4.61
CA PHE A 53 -12.09 -4.80 -5.99
C PHE A 53 -10.82 -5.59 -6.33
N GLN A 54 -9.67 -5.08 -5.89
CA GLN A 54 -8.36 -5.63 -6.20
C GLN A 54 -8.00 -6.82 -5.31
N ASN A 55 -8.47 -6.84 -4.05
CA ASN A 55 -8.15 -7.88 -3.08
C ASN A 55 -9.17 -9.02 -3.04
N TYR A 56 -10.27 -8.93 -3.80
CA TYR A 56 -11.26 -9.99 -3.86
C TYR A 56 -10.66 -11.25 -4.49
N PRO A 57 -10.50 -12.35 -3.74
CA PRO A 57 -9.83 -13.55 -4.25
C PRO A 57 -10.74 -14.24 -5.26
N LYS A 58 -10.40 -14.11 -6.55
CA LYS A 58 -11.00 -14.92 -7.63
C LYS A 58 -10.40 -16.32 -7.70
N ASN A 59 -9.26 -16.52 -7.04
CA ASN A 59 -8.52 -17.77 -6.95
C ASN A 59 -8.12 -18.01 -5.49
N ALA A 60 -8.45 -19.17 -4.93
CA ALA A 60 -8.14 -19.53 -3.54
C ALA A 60 -6.63 -19.67 -3.28
N GLU A 61 -5.81 -19.81 -4.33
CA GLU A 61 -4.41 -20.09 -4.16
C GLU A 61 -3.51 -18.82 -4.25
N LEU A 62 -3.94 -17.74 -4.90
CA LEU A 62 -3.17 -16.49 -5.05
C LEU A 62 -3.63 -15.42 -4.05
N SER A 63 -2.73 -14.51 -3.67
CA SER A 63 -3.16 -13.24 -3.08
C SER A 63 -4.08 -12.53 -4.08
N GLY A 64 -5.26 -12.09 -3.63
CA GLY A 64 -6.27 -11.46 -4.49
C GLY A 64 -5.70 -10.31 -5.31
N THR A 65 -4.79 -9.52 -4.70
CA THR A 65 -4.12 -8.39 -5.36
C THR A 65 -3.33 -8.84 -6.59
N HIS A 66 -2.40 -9.78 -6.44
CA HIS A 66 -1.57 -10.20 -7.57
C HIS A 66 -2.38 -10.85 -8.70
N ASP A 67 -3.40 -11.67 -8.38
CA ASP A 67 -4.29 -12.23 -9.40
C ASP A 67 -5.05 -11.13 -10.16
N TYR A 68 -5.53 -10.11 -9.45
CA TYR A 68 -6.24 -9.00 -10.05
C TYR A 68 -5.38 -8.22 -11.05
N TYR A 69 -4.13 -7.91 -10.70
CA TYR A 69 -3.26 -7.10 -11.55
C TYR A 69 -2.59 -7.89 -12.67
N LEU A 70 -2.18 -9.14 -12.42
CA LEU A 70 -1.34 -9.90 -13.35
C LEU A 70 -2.13 -10.77 -14.34
N ARG A 71 -3.25 -11.36 -13.91
CA ARG A 71 -4.07 -12.24 -14.77
C ARG A 71 -4.67 -11.53 -15.99
N PRO A 72 -5.04 -10.24 -15.93
CA PRO A 72 -5.52 -9.47 -17.08
C PRO A 72 -4.49 -9.19 -18.17
N LEU A 73 -3.20 -9.19 -17.82
CA LEU A 73 -2.13 -8.72 -18.70
C LEU A 73 -1.87 -9.73 -19.83
N GLU A 74 -1.48 -9.21 -20.99
CA GLU A 74 -1.06 -10.07 -22.09
C GLU A 74 0.23 -10.82 -21.75
N ASN A 75 0.34 -12.05 -22.23
CA ASN A 75 1.52 -12.91 -22.08
C ASN A 75 1.94 -13.23 -20.62
N ILE A 76 1.05 -13.03 -19.65
CA ILE A 76 1.18 -13.55 -18.30
C ILE A 76 0.26 -14.76 -18.10
N ARG A 77 0.86 -15.92 -17.83
CA ARG A 77 0.13 -17.14 -17.53
C ARG A 77 0.13 -17.43 -16.02
N THR A 78 -1.06 -17.43 -15.42
CA THR A 78 -1.24 -17.77 -13.98
C THR A 78 -1.41 -19.27 -13.71
N ARG A 79 -1.66 -20.08 -14.75
CA ARG A 79 -1.71 -21.56 -14.63
C ARG A 79 -0.30 -22.12 -14.72
N LEU A 80 0.29 -22.49 -13.59
CA LEU A 80 1.68 -22.92 -13.47
C LEU A 80 1.89 -24.41 -13.80
N LEU A 81 3.06 -24.74 -14.35
CA LEU A 81 3.55 -26.10 -14.49
C LEU A 81 4.39 -26.51 -13.28
N ARG A 82 4.39 -27.81 -12.94
CA ARG A 82 5.25 -28.32 -11.86
C ARG A 82 6.74 -28.03 -12.10
N SER A 83 7.19 -28.09 -13.35
CA SER A 83 8.58 -27.76 -13.71
C SER A 83 8.93 -26.30 -13.43
N GLU A 84 7.99 -25.38 -13.63
CA GLU A 84 8.17 -23.95 -13.36
C GLU A 84 8.19 -23.67 -11.87
N LEU A 85 7.36 -24.37 -11.10
CA LEU A 85 7.43 -24.30 -9.64
C LEU A 85 8.81 -24.71 -9.14
N ILE A 86 9.35 -25.83 -9.63
CA ILE A 86 10.69 -26.29 -9.26
C ILE A 86 11.74 -25.25 -9.67
N HIS A 87 11.68 -24.76 -10.90
CA HIS A 87 12.62 -23.77 -11.41
C HIS A 87 12.59 -22.47 -10.59
N PHE A 88 11.41 -21.97 -10.22
CA PHE A 88 11.28 -20.78 -9.40
C PHE A 88 11.93 -20.96 -8.03
N HIS A 89 11.74 -22.11 -7.38
CA HIS A 89 12.40 -22.42 -6.10
C HIS A 89 13.93 -22.54 -6.21
N GLU A 90 14.46 -22.88 -7.39
CA GLU A 90 15.91 -22.91 -7.63
C GLU A 90 16.50 -21.51 -7.83
N LEU A 91 15.70 -20.56 -8.31
CA LEU A 91 16.10 -19.16 -8.52
C LEU A 91 15.99 -18.34 -7.24
N GLU A 92 14.93 -18.55 -6.45
CA GLU A 92 14.77 -17.91 -5.14
C GLU A 92 15.57 -18.68 -4.08
N GLU A 93 16.86 -18.34 -3.92
CA GLU A 93 17.72 -18.92 -2.86
C GLU A 93 17.23 -18.63 -1.42
N SER A 94 16.12 -17.92 -1.23
CA SER A 94 15.63 -17.57 0.11
C SER A 94 14.13 -17.25 0.16
N GLU A 95 13.26 -18.24 -0.03
CA GLU A 95 12.00 -18.33 0.74
C GLU A 95 11.35 -19.71 0.57
N SER A 96 11.36 -20.49 1.66
CA SER A 96 10.78 -21.84 1.68
C SER A 96 9.27 -21.78 1.50
N GLY A 97 8.78 -22.05 0.28
CA GLY A 97 7.36 -22.28 -0.01
C GLY A 97 6.66 -21.18 -0.80
N SER A 98 7.39 -20.17 -1.29
CA SER A 98 6.85 -19.17 -2.21
C SER A 98 6.55 -19.78 -3.58
N ARG A 99 5.53 -19.28 -4.27
CA ARG A 99 5.11 -19.74 -5.60
C ARG A 99 4.93 -18.52 -6.50
N PRO A 100 5.32 -18.60 -7.78
CA PRO A 100 5.16 -17.46 -8.67
C PRO A 100 3.68 -17.12 -8.83
N HIS A 101 3.38 -15.83 -8.91
CA HIS A 101 2.05 -15.30 -9.19
C HIS A 101 1.68 -15.39 -10.67
N GLY A 102 2.67 -15.56 -11.55
CA GLY A 102 2.50 -15.79 -12.97
C GLY A 102 3.82 -16.10 -13.67
N VAL A 103 3.73 -16.59 -14.89
CA VAL A 103 4.86 -16.82 -15.80
C VAL A 103 4.77 -15.83 -16.95
N VAL A 104 5.83 -15.09 -17.19
CA VAL A 104 5.94 -14.16 -18.32
C VAL A 104 6.49 -14.92 -19.52
N GLU A 105 5.68 -15.07 -20.57
CA GLU A 105 6.00 -15.89 -21.75
C GLU A 105 6.31 -15.03 -23.00
N GLY A 106 6.14 -13.72 -22.91
CA GLY A 106 6.28 -12.77 -24.01
C GLY A 106 6.27 -11.32 -23.51
N GLU A 107 6.28 -10.38 -24.45
CA GLU A 107 6.12 -8.96 -24.17
C GLU A 107 4.76 -8.70 -23.51
N ILE A 108 4.74 -7.99 -22.39
CA ILE A 108 3.51 -7.77 -21.61
C ILE A 108 2.82 -6.48 -22.07
N ASP A 109 1.49 -6.49 -22.04
CA ASP A 109 0.64 -5.34 -22.32
C ASP A 109 -0.57 -5.34 -21.36
N GLU A 110 -1.31 -4.24 -21.28
CA GLU A 110 -2.40 -4.01 -20.33
C GLU A 110 -3.54 -5.05 -20.43
N GLY A 111 -3.70 -5.68 -21.59
CA GLY A 111 -4.70 -6.70 -21.84
C GLY A 111 -6.11 -6.21 -21.50
N ASN A 112 -6.71 -6.74 -20.43
CA ASN A 112 -8.02 -6.28 -19.94
C ASN A 112 -8.00 -5.67 -18.52
N LEU A 113 -6.82 -5.24 -18.05
CA LEU A 113 -6.72 -4.48 -16.80
C LEU A 113 -7.47 -3.15 -16.98
N ASN A 114 -8.29 -2.80 -15.99
CA ASN A 114 -9.12 -1.60 -16.09
C ASN A 114 -9.31 -0.97 -14.71
N LEU A 115 -8.26 -0.27 -14.24
CA LEU A 115 -8.29 0.44 -12.96
C LEU A 115 -9.27 1.62 -13.00
N PHE A 116 -9.43 2.25 -14.17
CA PHE A 116 -10.34 3.37 -14.35
C PHE A 116 -11.81 3.00 -14.06
N GLU A 117 -12.28 1.85 -14.52
CA GLU A 117 -13.66 1.43 -14.29
C GLU A 117 -13.95 1.16 -12.81
N ASP A 118 -12.99 0.58 -12.09
CA ASP A 118 -13.11 0.35 -10.64
C ASP A 118 -13.08 1.69 -9.89
N PHE A 119 -12.16 2.59 -10.23
CA PHE A 119 -12.14 3.96 -9.68
C PHE A 119 -13.48 4.68 -9.95
N ARG A 120 -13.97 4.66 -11.19
CA ARG A 120 -15.22 5.32 -11.60
C ARG A 120 -16.40 4.79 -10.81
N GLN A 121 -16.46 3.48 -10.55
CA GLN A 121 -17.48 2.89 -9.70
C GLN A 121 -17.34 3.37 -8.25
N THR A 122 -16.16 3.24 -7.65
CA THR A 122 -15.88 3.69 -6.28
C THR A 122 -16.20 5.17 -6.08
N ARG A 123 -15.87 6.02 -7.05
CA ARG A 123 -16.13 7.47 -6.99
C ARG A 123 -17.62 7.78 -6.84
N THR A 124 -18.52 6.96 -7.39
CA THR A 124 -19.98 7.15 -7.25
C THR A 124 -20.52 6.81 -5.86
N LEU A 125 -19.74 6.11 -5.03
CA LEU A 125 -20.19 5.62 -3.72
C LEU A 125 -19.90 6.60 -2.58
N THR A 126 -19.08 7.62 -2.81
CA THR A 126 -18.70 8.61 -1.77
C THR A 126 -18.42 9.98 -2.37
N THR A 127 -18.72 11.02 -1.61
CA THR A 127 -18.34 12.42 -1.90
C THR A 127 -17.15 12.89 -1.05
N HIS A 128 -16.58 12.03 -0.20
CA HIS A 128 -15.39 12.36 0.59
C HIS A 128 -14.13 12.30 -0.27
N PRO A 129 -13.05 13.01 0.11
CA PRO A 129 -11.74 12.82 -0.50
C PRO A 129 -11.35 11.35 -0.51
N LEU A 130 -11.00 10.85 -1.69
CA LEU A 130 -10.75 9.45 -1.97
C LEU A 130 -9.27 9.24 -2.27
N LYS A 131 -8.71 8.20 -1.68
CA LYS A 131 -7.41 7.66 -2.02
C LYS A 131 -7.56 6.38 -2.83
N TYR A 132 -7.01 6.38 -4.04
CA TYR A 132 -6.89 5.18 -4.86
C TYR A 132 -5.54 4.51 -4.62
N ILE A 133 -5.50 3.18 -4.61
CA ILE A 133 -4.33 2.42 -4.15
C ILE A 133 -4.03 1.31 -5.14
N LEU A 134 -2.77 1.21 -5.53
CA LEU A 134 -2.26 0.16 -6.41
C LEU A 134 -0.91 -0.36 -5.92
N PRO A 135 -0.56 -1.64 -6.13
CA PRO A 135 0.77 -2.13 -5.85
C PRO A 135 1.78 -1.48 -6.82
N GLY A 136 3.00 -1.30 -6.36
CA GLY A 136 4.08 -0.83 -7.22
C GLY A 136 4.59 -1.90 -8.18
N PRO A 137 5.30 -1.46 -9.25
CA PRO A 137 5.82 -2.36 -10.27
C PRO A 137 6.91 -3.29 -9.72
N TYR A 138 7.71 -2.83 -8.75
CA TYR A 138 8.79 -3.61 -8.17
C TYR A 138 8.27 -4.80 -7.35
N ARG A 139 7.24 -4.59 -6.51
CA ARG A 139 6.53 -5.65 -5.81
C ARG A 139 5.87 -6.65 -6.75
N LEU A 140 5.19 -6.17 -7.81
CA LEU A 140 4.56 -7.06 -8.78
C LEU A 140 5.59 -7.91 -9.54
N CYS A 141 6.72 -7.32 -9.91
CA CYS A 141 7.80 -8.00 -10.63
C CYS A 141 8.42 -9.14 -9.82
N HIS A 142 8.60 -8.96 -8.51
CA HIS A 142 9.22 -9.96 -7.64
C HIS A 142 8.43 -11.27 -7.59
N GLY A 143 7.11 -11.22 -7.75
CA GLY A 143 6.27 -12.40 -7.75
C GLY A 143 6.22 -13.15 -9.08
N LEU A 144 6.92 -12.74 -10.13
CA LEU A 144 6.81 -13.32 -11.47
C LEU A 144 7.99 -14.24 -11.82
N LEU A 145 7.70 -15.34 -12.50
CA LEU A 145 8.72 -16.12 -13.21
C LEU A 145 8.91 -15.54 -14.61
N ASP A 146 10.05 -14.90 -14.86
CA ASP A 146 10.40 -14.30 -16.16
C ASP A 146 11.08 -15.32 -17.09
N LEU A 147 10.42 -15.65 -18.21
CA LEU A 147 11.00 -16.49 -19.29
C LEU A 147 11.26 -15.70 -20.59
N PHE A 148 11.06 -14.38 -20.60
CA PHE A 148 11.12 -13.55 -21.81
C PHE A 148 12.12 -12.41 -21.70
N TYR A 149 12.00 -11.52 -20.70
CA TYR A 149 12.85 -10.34 -20.59
C TYR A 149 14.27 -10.69 -20.16
N ASN A 150 14.43 -11.76 -19.37
CA ASN A 150 15.70 -12.19 -18.78
C ASN A 150 16.37 -11.07 -17.96
N SER A 151 15.56 -10.16 -17.41
CA SER A 151 16.00 -8.94 -16.74
C SER A 151 14.86 -8.44 -15.85
N LYS A 152 15.02 -8.57 -14.53
CA LYS A 152 14.05 -8.05 -13.55
C LYS A 152 13.75 -6.57 -13.80
N ARG A 153 14.80 -5.79 -14.11
CA ARG A 153 14.67 -4.35 -14.40
C ARG A 153 13.79 -4.11 -15.63
N ASP A 154 14.01 -4.83 -16.73
CA ASP A 154 13.24 -4.59 -17.95
C ASP A 154 11.78 -5.05 -17.81
N LEU A 155 11.53 -6.16 -17.09
CA LEU A 155 10.19 -6.58 -16.71
C LEU A 155 9.50 -5.54 -15.81
N CYS A 156 10.20 -5.01 -14.81
CA CYS A 156 9.68 -3.99 -13.90
C CYS A 156 9.36 -2.68 -14.66
N MET A 157 10.21 -2.26 -15.60
CA MET A 157 9.99 -1.11 -16.47
C MET A 157 8.76 -1.30 -17.36
N ALA A 158 8.55 -2.50 -17.91
CA ALA A 158 7.35 -2.80 -18.70
C ALA A 158 6.07 -2.73 -17.85
N LEU A 159 6.10 -3.31 -16.63
CA LEU A 159 4.99 -3.21 -15.67
C LEU A 159 4.73 -1.75 -15.28
N ALA A 160 5.78 -0.96 -15.04
CA ALA A 160 5.67 0.45 -14.71
C ALA A 160 4.97 1.25 -15.83
N GLY A 161 5.30 0.99 -17.10
CA GLY A 161 4.62 1.62 -18.24
C GLY A 161 3.13 1.29 -18.30
N ILE A 162 2.76 0.03 -18.07
CA ILE A 162 1.35 -0.40 -18.00
C ILE A 162 0.63 0.30 -16.85
N LEU A 163 1.20 0.30 -15.64
CA LEU A 163 0.58 0.93 -14.48
C LEU A 163 0.46 2.45 -14.66
N ALA A 164 1.46 3.10 -15.25
CA ALA A 164 1.44 4.53 -15.56
C ALA A 164 0.27 4.90 -16.49
N ASN A 165 0.05 4.12 -17.55
CA ASN A 165 -1.10 4.31 -18.44
C ASN A 165 -2.43 4.18 -17.67
N GLN A 166 -2.52 3.22 -16.75
CA GLN A 166 -3.74 2.98 -15.98
C GLN A 166 -4.03 4.05 -14.92
N VAL A 167 -3.00 4.65 -14.30
CA VAL A 167 -3.20 5.71 -13.30
C VAL A 167 -3.42 7.10 -13.91
N ALA A 168 -3.01 7.31 -15.17
CA ALA A 168 -3.19 8.59 -15.86
C ALA A 168 -4.66 9.05 -15.96
N ASP A 169 -5.60 8.10 -15.95
CA ASP A 169 -7.04 8.36 -16.01
C ASP A 169 -7.72 8.46 -14.61
N ILE A 170 -6.96 8.34 -13.52
CA ILE A 170 -7.49 8.31 -12.15
C ILE A 170 -7.46 9.69 -11.51
N ASP A 171 -8.65 10.27 -11.31
CA ASP A 171 -8.86 11.59 -10.67
C ASP A 171 -9.25 11.46 -9.18
N ALA A 172 -8.50 10.62 -8.44
CA ALA A 172 -8.62 10.54 -6.99
C ALA A 172 -7.81 11.67 -6.34
N GLU A 173 -8.20 12.17 -5.17
CA GLU A 173 -7.44 13.21 -4.48
C GLU A 173 -6.00 12.79 -4.15
N VAL A 174 -5.78 11.50 -3.89
CA VAL A 174 -4.46 10.89 -3.73
C VAL A 174 -4.41 9.57 -4.47
N VAL A 175 -3.34 9.31 -5.21
CA VAL A 175 -3.03 8.00 -5.79
C VAL A 175 -1.79 7.45 -5.10
N GLN A 176 -1.95 6.33 -4.41
CA GLN A 176 -0.90 5.73 -3.59
C GLN A 176 -0.37 4.44 -4.21
N VAL A 177 0.94 4.41 -4.45
CA VAL A 177 1.68 3.22 -4.85
C VAL A 177 2.14 2.47 -3.59
N ASP A 178 1.69 1.23 -3.42
CA ASP A 178 2.07 0.34 -2.32
C ASP A 178 3.30 -0.48 -2.71
N GLU A 179 4.44 -0.17 -2.11
CA GLU A 179 5.71 -0.81 -2.43
C GLU A 179 6.36 -1.53 -1.26
N SER A 180 7.25 -2.47 -1.60
CA SER A 180 8.14 -3.14 -0.65
C SER A 180 9.55 -2.58 -0.84
N PHE A 181 10.21 -2.22 0.27
CA PHE A 181 11.60 -1.78 0.18
C PHE A 181 12.53 -2.99 -0.07
N PRO A 182 13.48 -2.93 -1.04
CA PRO A 182 14.46 -3.98 -1.29
C PRO A 182 15.53 -4.07 -0.18
N MET A 183 15.12 -4.45 1.04
CA MET A 183 16.01 -4.58 2.21
C MET A 183 17.21 -5.48 1.92
N ASP A 184 16.96 -6.62 1.26
CA ASP A 184 17.96 -7.67 1.04
C ASP A 184 18.75 -7.49 -0.25
N GLN A 185 18.32 -6.57 -1.11
CA GLN A 185 18.96 -6.26 -2.40
C GLN A 185 19.11 -4.76 -2.59
N PRO A 186 19.91 -4.04 -1.76
CA PRO A 186 20.07 -2.59 -1.86
C PRO A 186 20.54 -2.10 -3.25
N GLY A 187 21.25 -2.95 -4.00
CA GLY A 187 21.67 -2.65 -5.38
C GLY A 187 20.50 -2.56 -6.38
N GLU A 188 19.29 -2.97 -5.98
CA GLU A 188 18.08 -2.84 -6.77
C GLU A 188 17.32 -1.52 -6.54
N ALA A 189 17.67 -0.77 -5.48
CA ALA A 189 16.98 0.44 -5.06
C ALA A 189 16.87 1.48 -6.20
N ASP A 190 17.98 1.78 -6.89
CA ASP A 190 18.02 2.85 -7.89
C ASP A 190 17.09 2.56 -9.08
N TRP A 191 17.12 1.35 -9.63
CA TRP A 191 16.25 1.02 -10.76
C TRP A 191 14.81 0.76 -10.32
N ALA A 192 14.59 0.33 -9.07
CA ALA A 192 13.24 0.24 -8.51
C ALA A 192 12.61 1.64 -8.40
N GLN A 193 13.37 2.65 -7.93
CA GLN A 193 12.93 4.06 -7.92
C GLN A 193 12.56 4.53 -9.32
N GLU A 194 13.41 4.27 -10.33
CA GLU A 194 13.12 4.63 -11.73
C GLU A 194 11.76 4.06 -12.18
N CYS A 195 11.50 2.78 -11.90
CA CYS A 195 10.24 2.12 -12.27
C CYS A 195 9.04 2.71 -11.51
N ILE A 196 9.18 2.96 -10.21
CA ILE A 196 8.09 3.53 -9.40
C ILE A 196 7.78 4.96 -9.83
N ASN A 197 8.81 5.76 -10.14
CA ASN A 197 8.65 7.14 -10.58
C ASN A 197 7.89 7.26 -11.90
N ILE A 198 8.02 6.30 -12.83
CA ILE A 198 7.19 6.27 -14.04
C ILE A 198 5.69 6.25 -13.70
N VAL A 199 5.31 5.51 -12.65
CA VAL A 199 3.92 5.46 -12.18
C VAL A 199 3.53 6.73 -11.43
N LEU A 200 4.38 7.21 -10.53
CA LEU A 200 4.14 8.44 -9.75
C LEU A 200 4.00 9.67 -10.66
N ASP A 201 4.83 9.79 -11.69
CA ASP A 201 4.83 10.91 -12.65
C ASP A 201 3.58 10.92 -13.54
N ALA A 202 2.89 9.78 -13.68
CA ALA A 202 1.65 9.69 -14.44
C ALA A 202 0.41 10.13 -13.62
N VAL A 203 0.53 10.23 -12.30
CA VAL A 203 -0.55 10.67 -11.41
C VAL A 203 -0.89 12.14 -11.68
N GLN A 204 -2.17 12.43 -11.96
CA GLN A 204 -2.63 13.78 -12.28
C GLN A 204 -2.89 14.66 -11.05
N THR A 205 -2.95 14.06 -9.86
CA THR A 205 -3.28 14.70 -8.58
C THR A 205 -2.09 14.63 -7.62
N ILE A 206 -2.25 14.00 -6.44
CA ILE A 206 -1.20 13.88 -5.44
C ILE A 206 -0.62 12.45 -5.49
N PRO A 207 0.62 12.28 -5.94
CA PRO A 207 1.31 10.99 -5.90
C PRO A 207 1.78 10.69 -4.47
N ALA A 208 1.44 9.51 -3.97
CA ALA A 208 1.87 9.03 -2.68
C ALA A 208 2.51 7.64 -2.79
N VAL A 209 3.36 7.31 -1.83
CA VAL A 209 3.90 5.97 -1.65
C VAL A 209 3.57 5.46 -0.25
N HIS A 210 3.16 4.21 -0.14
CA HIS A 210 3.22 3.48 1.12
C HIS A 210 4.37 2.49 1.04
N LEU A 211 5.32 2.63 1.96
CA LEU A 211 6.47 1.72 2.04
C LEU A 211 6.20 0.69 3.12
N CYS A 212 5.89 -0.53 2.69
CA CYS A 212 5.66 -1.67 3.57
C CYS A 212 7.01 -2.18 4.10
N LEU A 213 7.17 -2.13 5.41
CA LEU A 213 8.34 -2.64 6.14
C LEU A 213 8.00 -3.91 6.94
N CYS A 214 6.76 -4.41 6.87
CA CYS A 214 6.23 -5.52 7.68
C CYS A 214 7.02 -6.84 7.60
N ASP A 215 7.80 -7.08 6.54
CA ASP A 215 8.62 -8.30 6.39
C ASP A 215 9.95 -8.21 7.18
N SER A 216 10.23 -7.10 7.85
CA SER A 216 11.49 -6.85 8.55
C SER A 216 11.62 -7.50 9.94
N GLU A 217 10.72 -8.40 10.37
CA GLU A 217 10.93 -9.12 11.64
C GLU A 217 12.18 -10.01 11.61
N THR A 218 12.65 -10.38 10.42
CA THR A 218 13.91 -11.10 10.20
C THR A 218 15.14 -10.18 10.13
N HIS A 219 14.94 -8.86 9.98
CA HIS A 219 16.01 -7.90 9.73
C HIS A 219 15.92 -6.70 10.69
N PRO A 220 16.62 -6.70 11.84
CA PRO A 220 16.74 -5.51 12.67
C PRO A 220 17.33 -4.37 11.84
N PHE A 221 16.68 -3.21 11.82
CA PHE A 221 17.14 -2.05 11.06
C PHE A 221 18.51 -1.59 11.56
N SER A 222 19.53 -1.85 10.74
CA SER A 222 20.85 -1.27 10.93
C SER A 222 20.84 0.20 10.50
N PRO A 223 21.79 1.03 10.96
CA PRO A 223 21.96 2.38 10.43
C PRO A 223 22.12 2.43 8.90
N GLU A 224 22.71 1.39 8.31
CA GLU A 224 22.85 1.24 6.86
C GLU A 224 21.51 0.97 6.18
N SER A 225 20.67 0.10 6.74
CA SER A 225 19.31 -0.16 6.26
C SER A 225 18.46 1.11 6.27
N TRP A 226 18.61 1.95 7.30
CA TRP A 226 17.98 3.27 7.36
C TRP A 226 18.51 4.19 6.28
N ALA A 227 19.82 4.33 6.13
CA ALA A 227 20.41 5.17 5.08
C ALA A 227 19.93 4.76 3.68
N ASN A 228 19.83 3.46 3.41
CA ASN A 228 19.32 2.95 2.14
C ASN A 228 17.81 3.22 1.96
N THR A 229 17.02 3.11 3.04
CA THR A 229 15.59 3.45 3.02
C THR A 229 15.39 4.95 2.74
N ILE A 230 16.20 5.81 3.37
CA ILE A 230 16.17 7.25 3.15
C ILE A 230 16.61 7.60 1.72
N HIS A 231 17.69 7.00 1.22
CA HIS A 231 18.11 7.15 -0.17
C HIS A 231 16.98 6.76 -1.13
N PHE A 232 16.33 5.62 -0.87
CA PHE A 232 15.21 5.14 -1.64
C PHE A 232 14.00 6.10 -1.61
N LEU A 233 13.59 6.56 -0.43
CA LEU A 233 12.50 7.53 -0.32
C LEU A 233 12.82 8.86 -1.01
N ASN A 234 14.05 9.35 -0.87
CA ASN A 234 14.46 10.65 -1.40
C ASN A 234 14.57 10.72 -2.92
N GLY A 235 14.69 9.58 -3.60
CA GLY A 235 14.62 9.54 -5.06
C GLY A 235 13.22 9.30 -5.62
N LEU A 236 12.19 9.14 -4.77
CA LEU A 236 10.82 8.98 -5.24
C LEU A 236 10.15 10.33 -5.54
N HIS A 237 9.42 10.41 -6.64
CA HIS A 237 8.62 11.58 -7.02
C HIS A 237 7.25 11.59 -6.32
N ALA A 238 7.24 11.32 -5.01
CA ALA A 238 6.03 11.30 -4.20
C ALA A 238 5.91 12.60 -3.39
N GLU A 239 4.70 13.13 -3.26
CA GLU A 239 4.41 14.25 -2.34
C GLU A 239 4.21 13.75 -0.90
N HIS A 240 3.78 12.48 -0.75
CA HIS A 240 3.53 11.86 0.54
C HIS A 240 4.15 10.46 0.64
N ALA A 241 4.79 10.17 1.78
CA ALA A 241 5.28 8.84 2.11
C ALA A 241 4.64 8.33 3.41
N LEU A 242 3.83 7.27 3.31
CA LEU A 242 3.18 6.61 4.44
C LEU A 242 4.10 5.53 5.01
N LEU A 243 4.58 5.73 6.24
CA LEU A 243 5.63 4.93 6.87
C LEU A 243 5.10 4.15 8.08
N GLU A 244 5.61 2.95 8.26
CA GLU A 244 5.34 2.11 9.44
C GLU A 244 6.15 2.56 10.65
N THR A 245 5.55 3.37 11.53
CA THR A 245 6.22 3.88 12.73
C THR A 245 5.75 3.23 14.03
N SER A 246 4.54 2.68 14.10
CA SER A 246 3.93 2.27 15.37
C SER A 246 4.62 1.04 15.98
N SER A 247 4.98 0.09 15.12
CA SER A 247 5.74 -1.11 15.44
C SER A 247 7.22 -0.83 15.70
N ARG A 248 7.69 0.40 15.45
CA ARG A 248 9.09 0.82 15.51
C ARG A 248 9.33 2.00 16.46
N MET A 249 8.34 2.34 17.29
CA MET A 249 8.45 3.41 18.29
C MET A 249 9.65 3.19 19.22
N GLY A 250 10.42 4.25 19.47
CA GLY A 250 11.64 4.20 20.27
C GLY A 250 12.90 3.87 19.45
N MET A 251 12.78 3.74 18.13
CA MET A 251 13.91 3.81 17.20
C MET A 251 14.10 5.25 16.74
N ARG A 252 15.33 5.79 16.86
CA ARG A 252 15.74 7.17 16.52
C ARG A 252 14.86 7.84 15.45
N GLU A 253 13.80 8.49 15.90
CA GLU A 253 12.80 9.16 15.06
C GLU A 253 13.44 10.32 14.29
N GLU A 254 14.60 10.80 14.74
CA GLU A 254 15.35 11.87 14.09
C GLU A 254 15.81 11.51 12.67
N PHE A 255 15.92 10.23 12.30
CA PHE A 255 16.26 9.83 10.93
C PHE A 255 15.21 10.28 9.91
N LEU A 256 13.95 10.50 10.34
CA LEU A 256 12.92 11.05 9.48
C LEU A 256 13.23 12.48 9.02
N ASN A 257 14.12 13.21 9.72
CA ASN A 257 14.61 14.51 9.26
C ASN A 257 15.45 14.43 7.98
N ASP A 258 16.06 13.28 7.71
CA ASP A 258 16.89 13.06 6.51
C ASP A 258 16.04 12.78 5.25
N ILE A 259 14.72 12.56 5.41
CA ILE A 259 13.78 12.51 4.28
C ILE A 259 13.67 13.90 3.66
N HIS A 260 13.67 13.97 2.33
CA HIS A 260 13.59 15.20 1.56
C HIS A 260 12.39 16.06 2.03
N PRO A 261 12.57 17.37 2.25
CA PRO A 261 11.55 18.23 2.86
C PRO A 261 10.28 18.37 2.02
N ASP A 262 10.37 18.16 0.70
CA ASP A 262 9.20 18.20 -0.19
C ASP A 262 8.30 16.95 -0.05
N ILE A 263 8.80 15.89 0.59
CA ILE A 263 8.01 14.68 0.87
C ILE A 263 7.42 14.82 2.27
N SER A 264 6.10 14.96 2.34
CA SER A 264 5.38 14.96 3.61
C SER A 264 5.24 13.54 4.14
N ILE A 265 5.26 13.40 5.47
CA ILE A 265 5.26 12.09 6.13
C ILE A 265 3.84 11.72 6.57
N GLY A 266 3.45 10.48 6.29
CA GLY A 266 2.35 9.78 6.91
C GLY A 266 2.88 8.91 8.06
N LEU A 267 2.35 9.11 9.26
CA LEU A 267 2.75 8.35 10.45
C LEU A 267 1.82 7.16 10.70
N GLY A 268 2.41 5.97 10.63
CA GLY A 268 1.80 4.75 11.14
C GLY A 268 1.72 4.77 12.67
N VAL A 269 0.52 4.89 13.23
CA VAL A 269 0.29 5.00 14.69
C VAL A 269 -0.62 3.92 15.24
N VAL A 270 -1.08 3.01 14.38
CA VAL A 270 -1.91 1.85 14.73
C VAL A 270 -1.23 0.58 14.19
N ASP A 271 -0.99 -0.39 15.07
CA ASP A 271 -0.34 -1.64 14.70
C ASP A 271 -1.38 -2.61 14.14
N ASN A 272 -1.21 -3.00 12.87
CA ASN A 272 -2.13 -3.92 12.17
C ASN A 272 -1.84 -5.40 12.47
N ARG A 273 -0.75 -5.73 13.15
CA ARG A 273 -0.32 -7.10 13.47
C ARG A 273 -0.95 -7.63 14.77
N THR A 274 -1.45 -6.72 15.61
CA THR A 274 -2.07 -7.05 16.89
C THR A 274 -3.58 -6.93 16.87
N THR A 275 -4.24 -7.80 17.64
CA THR A 275 -5.68 -7.73 17.90
C THR A 275 -6.05 -6.74 19.02
N VAL A 276 -5.05 -6.25 19.76
CA VAL A 276 -5.22 -5.23 20.79
C VAL A 276 -5.55 -3.91 20.10
N VAL A 277 -6.63 -3.27 20.54
CA VAL A 277 -7.04 -1.94 20.06
C VAL A 277 -6.33 -0.90 20.90
N GLU A 278 -5.60 -0.01 20.24
CA GLU A 278 -4.93 1.14 20.86
C GLU A 278 -5.95 2.07 21.50
N THR A 279 -5.53 2.72 22.58
CA THR A 279 -6.27 3.82 23.20
C THR A 279 -5.99 5.13 22.46
N PRO A 280 -6.92 6.10 22.50
CA PRO A 280 -6.66 7.44 21.96
C PRO A 280 -5.42 8.10 22.57
N ASP A 281 -5.16 7.91 23.86
CA ASP A 281 -3.97 8.44 24.55
C ASP A 281 -2.67 7.85 24.01
N GLU A 282 -2.62 6.53 23.75
CA GLU A 282 -1.45 5.89 23.13
C GLU A 282 -1.17 6.44 21.73
N ILE A 283 -2.22 6.65 20.94
CA ILE A 283 -2.09 7.21 19.59
C ILE A 283 -1.64 8.68 19.66
N ALA A 284 -2.25 9.50 20.52
CA ALA A 284 -1.85 10.90 20.71
C ALA A 284 -0.39 11.01 21.16
N TYR A 285 0.04 10.16 22.10
CA TYR A 285 1.44 10.08 22.53
C TYR A 285 2.39 9.73 21.39
N ARG A 286 2.04 8.76 20.53
CA ARG A 286 2.87 8.39 19.37
C ARG A 286 3.02 9.54 18.39
N ILE A 287 1.93 10.27 18.13
CA ILE A 287 1.96 11.45 17.26
C ILE A 287 2.87 12.52 17.86
N ASP A 288 2.65 12.86 19.13
CA ASP A 288 3.42 13.87 19.88
C ASP A 288 4.92 13.56 19.87
N HIS A 289 5.28 12.30 20.13
CA HIS A 289 6.68 11.87 20.18
C HIS A 289 7.42 12.07 18.85
N VAL A 290 6.77 11.76 17.72
CA VAL A 290 7.39 11.95 16.40
C VAL A 290 7.38 13.43 16.01
N VAL A 291 6.27 14.14 16.26
CA VAL A 291 6.16 15.58 15.96
C VAL A 291 7.21 16.40 16.72
N ASP A 292 7.51 16.05 17.97
CA ASP A 292 8.58 16.68 18.75
C ASP A 292 9.98 16.49 18.10
N ALA A 293 10.19 15.38 17.39
CA ALA A 293 11.47 15.04 16.78
C ALA A 293 11.69 15.68 15.39
N ILE A 294 10.64 15.82 14.57
CA ILE A 294 10.75 16.31 13.18
C ILE A 294 9.97 17.59 12.87
N GLY A 295 9.13 18.05 13.79
CA GLY A 295 8.25 19.20 13.61
C GLY A 295 6.90 18.84 12.98
N GLU A 296 5.84 19.54 13.42
CA GLU A 296 4.46 19.29 13.01
C GLU A 296 4.25 19.47 11.50
N ASP A 297 4.94 20.45 10.90
CA ASP A 297 4.81 20.77 9.47
C ASP A 297 5.32 19.65 8.54
N ARG A 298 6.08 18.67 9.05
CA ARG A 298 6.53 17.50 8.28
C ARG A 298 5.47 16.42 8.16
N VAL A 299 4.43 16.44 9.00
CA VAL A 299 3.46 15.35 9.11
C VAL A 299 2.12 15.76 8.50
N ALA A 300 1.75 15.13 7.38
CA ALA A 300 0.49 15.41 6.69
C ALA A 300 -0.64 14.46 7.10
N TYR A 301 -0.31 13.20 7.41
CA TYR A 301 -1.29 12.15 7.71
C TYR A 301 -0.91 11.29 8.92
N VAL A 302 -1.92 10.75 9.58
CA VAL A 302 -1.79 9.59 10.47
C VAL A 302 -2.63 8.43 9.94
N HIS A 303 -2.11 7.22 10.07
CA HIS A 303 -2.72 6.00 9.54
C HIS A 303 -2.32 4.76 10.35
N PRO A 304 -2.93 3.59 10.10
CA PRO A 304 -2.37 2.31 10.54
C PRO A 304 -1.10 1.97 9.78
N ASP A 305 -0.14 1.28 10.42
CA ASP A 305 1.16 0.92 9.84
C ASP A 305 1.00 0.32 8.44
N CYS A 306 0.11 -0.66 8.28
CA CYS A 306 -0.22 -1.24 6.99
C CYS A 306 -1.73 -1.57 6.91
N GLY A 307 -2.15 -2.25 5.84
CA GLY A 307 -3.54 -2.66 5.64
C GLY A 307 -4.09 -3.50 6.79
N LEU A 308 -5.37 -3.30 7.12
CA LEU A 308 -6.06 -3.95 8.23
C LEU A 308 -6.75 -5.27 7.84
N TRP A 309 -6.55 -5.75 6.61
CA TRP A 309 -7.26 -6.89 6.02
C TRP A 309 -7.13 -8.20 6.81
N MET A 310 -6.03 -8.40 7.55
CA MET A 310 -5.80 -9.59 8.39
C MET A 310 -6.60 -9.57 9.70
N LEU A 311 -7.12 -8.41 10.10
CA LEU A 311 -7.88 -8.26 11.34
C LEU A 311 -9.35 -8.59 11.11
N SER A 312 -10.03 -8.99 12.19
CA SER A 312 -11.48 -9.07 12.14
C SER A 312 -12.08 -7.67 11.99
N ARG A 313 -13.24 -7.59 11.33
CA ARG A 313 -13.93 -6.32 11.09
C ARG A 313 -14.19 -5.52 12.37
N THR A 314 -14.56 -6.20 13.45
CA THR A 314 -14.84 -5.55 14.74
C THR A 314 -13.60 -4.91 15.37
N ILE A 315 -12.41 -5.46 15.12
CA ILE A 315 -11.14 -4.89 15.59
C ILE A 315 -10.75 -3.73 14.71
N ALA A 316 -10.75 -3.90 13.39
CA ALA A 316 -10.39 -2.85 12.44
C ALA A 316 -11.24 -1.59 12.64
N ASP A 317 -12.57 -1.75 12.78
CA ASP A 317 -13.50 -0.65 13.01
C ASP A 317 -13.21 0.11 14.32
N ARG A 318 -12.74 -0.59 15.36
CA ARG A 318 -12.38 0.03 16.64
C ARG A 318 -11.04 0.76 16.54
N LYS A 319 -10.07 0.19 15.83
CA LYS A 319 -8.75 0.80 15.58
C LYS A 319 -8.86 2.11 14.80
N ILE A 320 -9.66 2.17 13.72
CA ILE A 320 -9.84 3.43 12.98
C ILE A 320 -10.58 4.51 13.78
N ARG A 321 -11.50 4.13 14.67
CA ARG A 321 -12.14 5.08 15.60
C ARG A 321 -11.15 5.61 16.64
N ALA A 322 -10.29 4.74 17.16
CA ALA A 322 -9.22 5.13 18.06
C ALA A 322 -8.20 6.06 17.37
N LEU A 323 -7.86 5.79 16.10
CA LEU A 323 -7.01 6.66 15.26
C LEU A 323 -7.55 8.08 15.21
N VAL A 324 -8.82 8.25 14.85
CA VAL A 324 -9.45 9.57 14.75
C VAL A 324 -9.51 10.24 16.12
N ALA A 325 -9.92 9.52 17.16
CA ALA A 325 -9.98 10.05 18.52
C ALA A 325 -8.59 10.45 19.07
N GLY A 326 -7.54 9.69 18.76
CA GLY A 326 -6.16 10.00 19.16
C GLY A 326 -5.60 11.21 18.42
N ARG A 327 -5.85 11.34 17.11
CA ARG A 327 -5.54 12.56 16.34
C ARG A 327 -6.26 13.76 16.94
N ASP A 328 -7.55 13.63 17.21
CA ASP A 328 -8.35 14.73 17.76
C ASP A 328 -7.85 15.15 19.15
N LEU A 329 -7.47 14.19 20.00
CA LEU A 329 -6.86 14.44 21.30
C LEU A 329 -5.53 15.20 21.17
N PHE A 330 -4.64 14.78 20.26
CA PHE A 330 -3.39 15.47 19.96
C PHE A 330 -3.64 16.93 19.50
N GLU A 331 -4.62 17.16 18.63
CA GLU A 331 -4.99 18.51 18.17
C GLU A 331 -5.76 19.34 19.22
N GLY A 332 -6.05 18.79 20.41
CA GLY A 332 -6.86 19.46 21.43
C GLY A 332 -8.32 19.68 21.03
N ARG A 333 -8.84 18.84 20.12
CA ARG A 333 -10.23 18.92 19.66
C ARG A 333 -11.13 18.22 20.66
N GLN A 334 -12.16 18.93 21.11
CA GLN A 334 -13.20 18.31 21.91
C GLN A 334 -14.13 17.49 21.01
N PRO A 335 -14.52 16.26 21.43
CA PRO A 335 -15.43 15.40 20.69
C PRO A 335 -16.85 15.96 20.56
#